data_AF-A0A7C5Y0I9-F1
#
_entry.id   AF-A0A7C5Y0I9-F1
#
_cell.length_a   1.000
_cell.length_b   1.000
_cell.length_c   1.000
_cell.angle_alpha   90.00
_cell.angle_beta   90.00
_cell.angle_gamma   90.00
#
_symmetry.space_group_name_H-M   'P 1'
#
loop_
_entity.id
_entity.type
_entity.pdbx_description
1 polymer ?
#
loop_
_entity_poly.entity_id
_entity_poly.type
_entity_poly.pdbx_seq_one_letter_code
_entity_poly.pdbx_strand_id
1 'polypeptide(L)'
;MMIMVDRDEFLQLFTAGAGGGLAAQVLIFRLNPEIPQDMGTLLRAAVAWSLWGGALVLAVGVAGLVAFRLLGGRRRRLWLLPWVAEIVFLGAAALARINVDINRAFLTGSAHRVLQQDAVVWFGLFLLIAVADRLGAQRRARWRVAAIVLLVLAVPLVRLFFGEVVSAPARPVSTGTLGVPRRGLVVIGVEGLDLNLLL
;
A
#
# COMPACT_ATOMS: atom_id res chain seq x y z
N MET A 1 -31.90 18.41 0.80
CA MET A 1 -31.60 17.48 1.92
C MET A 1 -30.09 17.36 2.03
N MET A 2 -29.46 17.90 3.08
CA MET A 2 -28.00 17.85 3.24
C MET A 2 -27.59 16.43 3.67
N ILE A 3 -26.86 15.72 2.80
CA ILE A 3 -26.34 14.38 3.12
C ILE A 3 -25.11 14.57 4.01
N MET A 4 -25.32 14.55 5.33
CA MET A 4 -24.22 14.55 6.30
C MET A 4 -23.64 13.15 6.46
N VAL A 5 -22.32 13.07 6.50
CA VAL A 5 -21.54 11.90 6.90
C VAL A 5 -21.46 11.92 8.43
N ASP A 6 -21.77 10.81 9.09
CA ASP A 6 -21.66 10.73 10.55
C ASP A 6 -20.18 10.71 10.97
N ARG A 7 -19.86 11.22 12.16
CA ARG A 7 -18.49 11.22 12.70
C ARG A 7 -17.90 9.80 12.74
N ASP A 8 -18.74 8.81 13.04
CA ASP A 8 -18.35 7.40 13.07
C ASP A 8 -18.00 6.86 11.67
N GLU A 9 -18.71 7.29 10.62
CA GLU A 9 -18.42 6.89 9.23
C GLU A 9 -17.13 7.55 8.73
N PHE A 10 -16.95 8.84 9.05
CA PHE A 10 -15.73 9.58 8.75
C PHE A 10 -14.50 8.90 9.35
N LEU A 11 -14.55 8.61 10.67
CA LEU A 11 -13.43 7.99 11.37
C LEU A 11 -13.11 6.61 10.80
N GLN A 12 -14.11 5.82 10.42
CA GLN A 12 -13.89 4.51 9.81
C GLN A 12 -13.22 4.62 8.44
N LEU A 13 -13.72 5.48 7.56
CA LEU A 13 -13.14 5.69 6.23
C LEU A 13 -11.70 6.20 6.32
N PHE A 14 -11.47 7.21 7.14
CA PHE A 14 -10.14 7.79 7.31
C PHE A 14 -9.15 6.78 7.91
N THR A 15 -9.56 6.03 8.94
CA THR A 15 -8.67 5.05 9.60
C THR A 15 -8.30 3.91 8.67
N ALA A 16 -9.27 3.36 7.91
CA ALA A 16 -8.97 2.33 6.91
C ALA A 16 -8.06 2.88 5.80
N GLY A 17 -8.31 4.11 5.34
CA GLY A 17 -7.45 4.78 4.36
C GLY A 17 -6.03 5.01 4.87
N ALA A 18 -5.86 5.43 6.13
CA ALA A 18 -4.55 5.61 6.73
C ALA A 18 -3.76 4.29 6.80
N GLY A 19 -4.43 3.19 7.15
CA GLY A 19 -3.85 1.85 7.09
C GLY A 19 -3.44 1.45 5.66
N GLY A 20 -4.26 1.78 4.65
CA GLY A 20 -3.91 1.59 3.24
C GLY A 20 -2.73 2.44 2.79
N GLY A 21 -2.62 3.67 3.29
CA GLY A 21 -1.47 4.53 3.09
C GLY A 21 -0.17 3.89 3.60
N LEU A 22 -0.19 3.35 4.82
CA LEU A 22 0.96 2.62 5.36
C LEU A 22 1.31 1.37 4.54
N ALA A 23 0.32 0.62 4.06
CA ALA A 23 0.56 -0.51 3.18
C ALA A 23 1.20 -0.07 1.84
N ALA A 24 0.73 1.05 1.27
CA ALA A 24 1.31 1.64 0.07
C ALA A 24 2.76 2.10 0.28
N GLN A 25 3.05 2.73 1.43
CA GLN A 25 4.42 3.08 1.81
C GLN A 25 5.31 1.83 1.80
N VAL A 26 4.90 0.75 2.48
CA VAL A 26 5.68 -0.48 2.52
C VAL A 26 5.98 -0.98 1.11
N LEU A 27 4.97 -1.03 0.23
CA LEU A 27 5.15 -1.45 -1.16
C LEU A 27 6.15 -0.56 -1.90
N ILE A 28 6.04 0.76 -1.77
CA ILE A 28 6.92 1.72 -2.47
C ILE A 28 8.37 1.56 -2.02
N PHE A 29 8.61 1.51 -0.71
CA PHE A 29 9.98 1.36 -0.18
C PHE A 29 10.57 -0.03 -0.49
N ARG A 30 9.73 -1.06 -0.67
CA ARG A 30 10.17 -2.39 -1.12
C ARG A 30 10.53 -2.43 -2.60
N LEU A 31 9.83 -1.65 -3.42
CA LEU A 31 10.08 -1.57 -4.86
C LEU A 31 11.24 -0.64 -5.21
N ASN A 32 11.54 0.33 -4.34
CA ASN A 32 12.55 1.36 -4.55
C ASN A 32 13.55 1.34 -3.39
N PRO A 33 14.42 0.31 -3.29
CA PRO A 33 15.41 0.19 -2.20
C PRO A 33 16.43 1.33 -2.16
N GLU A 34 16.55 2.09 -3.25
CA GLU A 34 17.37 3.30 -3.36
C GLU A 34 16.83 4.49 -2.55
N ILE A 35 15.56 4.47 -2.15
CA ILE A 35 14.99 5.49 -1.27
C ILE A 35 15.64 5.33 0.12
N PRO A 36 16.23 6.40 0.70
CA PRO A 36 16.80 6.34 2.04
C PRO A 36 15.81 5.79 3.06
N GLN A 37 16.20 4.70 3.74
CA GLN A 37 15.37 4.03 4.75
C GLN A 37 15.80 4.42 6.17
N ASP A 38 16.37 5.62 6.35
CA ASP A 38 16.65 6.13 7.69
C ASP A 38 15.34 6.37 8.45
N MET A 39 15.39 6.24 9.78
CA MET A 39 14.22 6.35 10.66
C MET A 39 13.44 7.65 10.44
N GLY A 40 14.13 8.78 10.20
CA GLY A 40 13.49 10.07 9.97
C GLY A 40 12.71 10.13 8.66
N THR A 41 13.25 9.54 7.60
CA THR A 41 12.57 9.41 6.31
C THR A 41 11.39 8.46 6.39
N LEU A 42 11.54 7.31 7.06
CA LEU A 42 10.46 6.34 7.25
C LEU A 42 9.28 6.93 8.05
N LEU A 43 9.55 7.70 9.11
CA LEU A 43 8.50 8.33 9.93
C LEU A 43 7.77 9.44 9.17
N ARG A 44 8.50 10.31 8.46
CA ARG A 44 7.88 11.38 7.64
C ARG A 44 7.03 10.78 6.52
N ALA A 45 7.54 9.75 5.86
CA ALA A 45 6.78 9.02 4.85
C ALA A 45 5.54 8.34 5.47
N ALA A 46 5.65 7.73 6.64
CA ALA A 46 4.51 7.10 7.31
C ALA A 46 3.39 8.09 7.62
N VAL A 47 3.74 9.28 8.13
CA VAL A 47 2.76 10.34 8.36
C VAL A 47 2.14 10.79 7.05
N ALA A 48 2.97 11.11 6.04
CA ALA A 48 2.48 11.59 4.75
C ALA A 48 1.55 10.58 4.06
N TRP A 49 1.99 9.33 3.93
CA TRP A 49 1.22 8.26 3.30
C TRP A 49 -0.06 7.94 4.06
N SER A 50 -0.03 7.95 5.40
CA SER A 50 -1.25 7.78 6.21
C SER A 50 -2.26 8.90 5.95
N LEU A 51 -1.81 10.15 5.91
CA LEU A 51 -2.68 11.30 5.64
C LEU A 51 -3.26 11.25 4.23
N TRP A 52 -2.42 10.94 3.22
CA TRP A 52 -2.86 10.80 1.83
C TRP A 52 -3.85 9.65 1.64
N GLY A 53 -3.54 8.46 2.17
CA GLY A 53 -4.43 7.32 2.11
C GLY A 53 -5.76 7.59 2.82
N GLY A 54 -5.69 8.19 4.02
CA GLY A 54 -6.86 8.61 4.78
C GLY A 54 -7.73 9.60 4.01
N ALA A 55 -7.13 10.63 3.41
CA ALA A 55 -7.84 11.62 2.62
C ALA A 55 -8.46 11.04 1.34
N LEU A 56 -7.74 10.18 0.62
CA LEU A 56 -8.21 9.55 -0.61
C LEU A 56 -9.43 8.65 -0.35
N VAL A 57 -9.32 7.73 0.61
CA VAL A 57 -10.39 6.80 0.94
C VAL A 57 -11.58 7.53 1.56
N LEU A 58 -11.33 8.59 2.33
CA LEU A 58 -12.40 9.46 2.80
C LEU A 58 -13.14 10.12 1.62
N ALA A 59 -12.43 10.72 0.66
CA ALA A 59 -13.06 11.37 -0.48
C ALA A 59 -13.88 10.39 -1.32
N VAL A 60 -13.31 9.24 -1.68
CA VAL A 60 -13.99 8.20 -2.47
C VAL A 60 -15.14 7.57 -1.68
N GLY A 61 -14.92 7.26 -0.40
CA GLY A 61 -15.92 6.65 0.48
C GLY A 61 -17.11 7.58 0.73
N VAL A 62 -16.87 8.88 0.92
CA VAL A 62 -17.94 9.88 1.04
C VAL A 62 -18.72 10.00 -0.26
N ALA A 63 -18.05 10.05 -1.42
CA ALA A 63 -18.74 10.06 -2.71
C ALA A 63 -19.62 8.81 -2.90
N GLY A 64 -19.10 7.62 -2.56
CA GLY A 64 -19.84 6.37 -2.60
C GLY A 64 -21.04 6.34 -1.65
N LEU A 65 -20.88 6.84 -0.41
CA LEU A 65 -21.98 6.96 0.55
C LEU A 65 -23.07 7.93 0.07
N VAL A 66 -22.67 9.06 -0.54
CA VAL A 66 -23.60 10.02 -1.13
C VAL A 66 -24.39 9.35 -2.26
N ALA A 67 -23.70 8.67 -3.19
CA ALA A 67 -24.34 7.94 -4.28
C ALA A 67 -25.32 6.86 -3.78
N PHE A 68 -24.90 6.03 -2.81
CA PHE A 68 -25.75 5.00 -2.20
C PHE A 68 -27.03 5.58 -1.59
N ARG A 69 -26.92 6.74 -0.92
CA ARG A 69 -28.07 7.42 -0.31
C ARG A 69 -28.99 8.06 -1.37
N LEU A 70 -28.43 8.60 -2.44
CA LEU A 70 -29.21 9.12 -3.57
C LEU A 70 -30.01 8.01 -4.27
N LEU A 71 -29.48 6.79 -4.30
CA LEU A 71 -30.15 5.60 -4.86
C LEU A 71 -31.18 4.97 -3.90
N GLY A 72 -31.57 5.66 -2.82
CA GLY A 72 -32.59 5.18 -1.88
C GLY A 72 -32.07 4.22 -0.79
N GLY A 73 -30.75 4.12 -0.63
CA GLY A 73 -30.13 3.36 0.45
C GLY A 73 -30.59 3.82 1.83
N ARG A 74 -31.09 2.88 2.66
CA ARG A 74 -31.57 3.19 4.02
C ARG A 74 -30.39 3.58 4.93
N ARG A 75 -30.61 4.56 5.82
CA ARG A 75 -29.69 4.93 6.92
C ARG A 75 -29.61 3.79 7.95
N ARG A 76 -28.84 2.74 7.67
CA ARG A 76 -28.31 1.86 8.71
C ARG A 76 -26.91 2.36 9.06
N ARG A 77 -26.52 2.27 10.34
CA ARG A 77 -25.11 2.47 10.73
C ARG A 77 -24.28 1.40 10.03
N LEU A 78 -23.67 1.76 8.91
CA LEU A 78 -22.83 0.88 8.13
C LEU A 78 -21.50 0.72 8.86
N TRP A 79 -21.11 -0.53 9.11
CA TRP A 79 -19.77 -0.82 9.58
C TRP A 79 -18.88 -0.90 8.34
N LEU A 80 -18.34 0.26 7.95
CA LEU A 80 -17.59 0.44 6.70
C LEU A 80 -16.14 -0.01 6.82
N LEU A 81 -15.61 0.01 8.05
CA LEU A 81 -14.20 -0.31 8.31
C LEU A 81 -13.77 -1.69 7.77
N PRO A 82 -14.51 -2.79 8.00
CA PRO A 82 -14.11 -4.11 7.49
C PRO A 82 -14.10 -4.14 5.96
N TRP A 83 -15.15 -3.62 5.34
CA TRP A 83 -15.30 -3.56 3.89
C TRP A 83 -14.17 -2.79 3.20
N VAL A 84 -13.82 -1.62 3.73
CA VAL A 84 -12.75 -0.81 3.15
C VAL A 84 -11.39 -1.46 3.41
N ALA A 85 -11.17 -2.02 4.60
CA ALA A 85 -9.93 -2.73 4.91
C ALA A 85 -9.74 -3.98 4.04
N GLU A 86 -10.81 -4.73 3.77
CA GLU A 86 -10.80 -5.88 2.86
C GLU A 86 -10.33 -5.48 1.46
N ILE A 87 -10.91 -4.41 0.90
CA ILE A 87 -10.52 -3.90 -0.43
C ILE A 87 -9.05 -3.47 -0.44
N VAL A 88 -8.63 -2.72 0.59
CA VAL A 88 -7.26 -2.24 0.72
C VAL A 88 -6.26 -3.40 0.77
N PHE A 89 -6.50 -4.41 1.62
CA PHE A 89 -5.56 -5.52 1.79
C PHE A 89 -5.58 -6.50 0.63
N LEU A 90 -6.73 -6.73 0.01
CA LEU A 90 -6.79 -7.49 -1.24
C LEU A 90 -6.02 -6.77 -2.36
N GLY A 91 -6.18 -5.45 -2.47
CA GLY A 91 -5.42 -4.63 -3.41
C GLY A 91 -3.92 -4.68 -3.15
N ALA A 92 -3.49 -4.53 -1.90
CA ALA A 92 -2.08 -4.62 -1.51
C ALA A 92 -1.49 -6.01 -1.83
N ALA A 93 -2.23 -7.08 -1.52
CA ALA A 93 -1.82 -8.45 -1.85
C ALA A 93 -1.69 -8.67 -3.36
N ALA A 94 -2.68 -8.22 -4.13
CA ALA A 94 -2.66 -8.31 -5.59
C ALA A 94 -1.49 -7.51 -6.18
N LEU A 95 -1.27 -6.27 -5.73
CA LEU A 95 -0.15 -5.45 -6.17
C LEU A 95 1.19 -6.07 -5.81
N ALA A 96 1.36 -6.61 -4.60
CA ALA A 96 2.57 -7.33 -4.22
C ALA A 96 2.81 -8.54 -5.15
N ARG A 97 1.76 -9.34 -5.40
CA ARG A 97 1.85 -10.52 -6.29
C ARG A 97 2.18 -10.14 -7.73
N ILE A 98 1.51 -9.14 -8.29
CA ILE A 98 1.75 -8.62 -9.64
C ILE A 98 3.19 -8.12 -9.74
N ASN A 99 3.67 -7.39 -8.73
CA ASN A 99 5.06 -6.91 -8.71
C ASN A 99 6.08 -8.04 -8.66
N VAL A 100 5.80 -9.14 -7.93
CA VAL A 100 6.63 -10.35 -7.93
C VAL A 100 6.71 -10.97 -9.34
N ASP A 101 5.59 -11.00 -10.07
CA ASP A 101 5.54 -11.57 -11.42
C ASP A 101 6.24 -10.70 -12.46
N ILE A 102 5.97 -9.38 -12.44
CA ILE A 102 6.54 -8.42 -13.40
C ILE A 102 8.05 -8.26 -13.18
N ASN A 103 8.49 -8.10 -11.93
CA ASN A 103 9.87 -7.76 -11.61
C ASN A 103 10.74 -8.98 -11.31
N ARG A 104 10.29 -10.20 -11.63
CA ARG A 104 11.01 -11.45 -11.30
C ARG A 104 12.47 -11.45 -11.78
N ALA A 105 12.76 -10.82 -12.92
CA ALA A 105 14.10 -10.75 -13.48
C ALA A 105 15.01 -9.67 -12.87
N PHE A 106 14.42 -8.71 -12.14
CA PHE A 106 15.10 -7.54 -11.57
C PHE A 106 15.22 -7.59 -10.04
N LEU A 107 14.42 -8.43 -9.39
CA LEU A 107 14.48 -8.64 -7.94
C LEU A 107 15.58 -9.64 -7.57
N THR A 108 16.36 -9.30 -6.55
CA THR A 108 17.25 -10.29 -5.90
C THR A 108 16.42 -11.41 -5.27
N GLY A 109 17.03 -12.60 -5.08
CA GLY A 109 16.33 -13.75 -4.49
C GLY A 109 15.79 -13.52 -3.07
N SER A 110 16.33 -12.54 -2.33
CA SER A 110 15.78 -12.09 -1.04
C SER A 110 14.61 -11.13 -1.21
N ALA A 111 14.71 -10.10 -2.07
CA ALA A 111 13.63 -9.16 -2.33
C ALA A 111 12.38 -9.86 -2.90
N HIS A 112 12.58 -10.82 -3.80
CA HIS A 112 11.52 -11.66 -4.34
C HIS A 112 10.78 -12.45 -3.26
N ARG A 113 11.52 -13.05 -2.31
CA ARG A 113 10.95 -13.80 -1.18
C ARG A 113 10.17 -12.88 -0.24
N VAL A 114 10.68 -11.69 0.06
CA VAL A 114 9.98 -10.74 0.95
C VAL A 114 8.67 -10.27 0.31
N LEU A 115 8.66 -9.91 -0.97
CA LEU A 115 7.42 -9.50 -1.66
C LEU A 115 6.38 -10.64 -1.74
N GLN A 116 6.82 -11.89 -1.92
CA GLN A 116 5.93 -13.05 -1.85
C GLN A 116 5.33 -13.22 -0.44
N GLN A 117 6.15 -13.06 0.60
CA GLN A 117 5.68 -13.14 1.99
C GLN A 117 4.70 -12.00 2.29
N ASP A 118 5.00 -10.78 1.85
CA ASP A 118 4.12 -9.63 2.03
C ASP A 118 2.78 -9.87 1.33
N ALA A 119 2.77 -10.39 0.09
CA ALA A 119 1.53 -10.76 -0.61
C ALA A 119 0.67 -11.75 0.19
N VAL A 120 1.28 -12.78 0.78
CA VAL A 120 0.59 -13.77 1.63
C VAL A 120 0.07 -13.14 2.92
N VAL A 121 0.86 -12.27 3.58
CA VAL A 121 0.47 -11.58 4.81
C VAL A 121 -0.72 -10.67 4.55
N TRP A 122 -0.69 -9.86 3.49
CA TRP A 122 -1.79 -8.98 3.12
C TRP A 122 -3.04 -9.77 2.73
N PHE A 123 -2.90 -10.90 2.04
CA PHE A 123 -4.03 -11.76 1.71
C PHE A 123 -4.63 -12.45 2.96
N GLY A 124 -3.78 -12.91 3.89
CA GLY A 124 -4.21 -13.46 5.17
C GLY A 124 -4.96 -12.43 6.03
N LEU A 125 -4.53 -11.17 6.02
CA LEU A 125 -5.24 -10.05 6.65
C LEU A 125 -6.63 -9.86 6.04
N PHE A 126 -6.72 -9.84 4.70
CA PHE A 126 -8.01 -9.79 4.00
C PHE A 126 -8.94 -10.92 4.46
N LEU A 127 -8.47 -12.17 4.45
CA LEU A 127 -9.27 -13.32 4.86
C LEU A 127 -9.71 -13.24 6.32
N LEU A 128 -8.83 -12.82 7.23
CA LEU A 128 -9.14 -12.70 8.64
C LEU A 128 -10.22 -11.65 8.90
N ILE A 129 -10.15 -10.51 8.21
CA ILE A 129 -11.16 -9.46 8.30
C ILE A 129 -12.49 -9.95 7.71
N ALA A 130 -12.47 -10.56 6.52
CA ALA A 130 -13.66 -11.09 5.87
C ALA A 130 -14.36 -12.15 6.72
N VAL A 131 -13.61 -13.07 7.32
CA VAL A 131 -14.17 -14.08 8.24
C VAL A 131 -14.75 -13.43 9.49
N ALA A 132 -14.04 -12.47 10.09
CA ALA A 132 -14.53 -11.76 11.28
C ALA A 132 -15.81 -10.96 11.01
N ASP A 133 -15.92 -10.33 9.84
CA ASP A 133 -17.12 -9.63 9.40
C ASP A 133 -18.29 -10.60 9.19
N ARG A 134 -18.05 -11.69 8.45
CA ARG A 134 -19.06 -12.74 8.16
C ARG A 134 -19.58 -13.45 9.41
N LEU A 135 -18.71 -13.69 10.40
CA LEU A 135 -19.09 -14.29 11.68
C LEU A 135 -19.79 -13.30 12.63
N GLY A 136 -19.98 -12.05 12.19
CA GLY A 136 -20.70 -11.05 12.96
C GLY A 136 -20.05 -10.79 14.32
N ALA A 137 -18.71 -10.75 14.37
CA ALA A 137 -17.94 -10.64 15.60
C ALA A 137 -18.60 -9.63 16.56
N GLN A 138 -19.07 -10.15 17.71
CA GLN A 138 -19.79 -9.35 18.71
C GLN A 138 -18.98 -8.09 19.06
N ARG A 139 -19.64 -7.00 19.46
CA ARG A 139 -19.01 -5.69 19.73
C ARG A 139 -17.75 -5.76 20.61
N ARG A 140 -17.65 -6.74 21.53
CA ARG A 140 -16.45 -7.04 22.33
C ARG A 140 -15.31 -7.73 21.57
N ALA A 141 -15.62 -8.62 20.64
CA ALA A 141 -14.64 -9.30 19.79
C ALA A 141 -14.07 -8.39 18.70
N ARG A 142 -14.78 -7.32 18.31
CA ARG A 142 -14.33 -6.35 17.30
C ARG A 142 -12.99 -5.69 17.65
N TRP A 143 -12.79 -5.34 18.92
CA TRP A 143 -11.51 -4.79 19.38
C TRP A 143 -10.38 -5.80 19.35
N ARG A 144 -10.67 -7.09 19.59
CA ARG A 144 -9.68 -8.16 19.50
C ARG A 144 -9.28 -8.41 18.05
N VAL A 145 -10.25 -8.43 17.13
CA VAL A 145 -10.00 -8.52 15.69
C VAL A 145 -9.21 -7.31 15.20
N ALA A 146 -9.60 -6.09 15.59
CA ALA A 146 -8.87 -4.87 15.25
C ALA A 146 -7.43 -4.92 15.79
N ALA A 147 -7.22 -5.37 17.03
CA ALA A 147 -5.89 -5.54 17.60
C ALA A 147 -5.05 -6.58 16.85
N ILE A 148 -5.63 -7.72 16.46
CA ILE A 148 -4.95 -8.74 15.64
C ILE A 148 -4.58 -8.18 14.27
N VAL A 149 -5.50 -7.48 13.61
CA VAL A 149 -5.25 -6.82 12.33
C VAL A 149 -4.11 -5.80 12.46
N LEU A 150 -4.13 -4.99 13.52
CA LEU A 150 -3.09 -3.99 13.79
C LEU A 150 -1.74 -4.64 14.09
N LEU A 151 -1.73 -5.77 14.80
CA LEU A 151 -0.53 -6.55 15.11
C LEU A 151 0.05 -7.20 13.85
N VAL A 152 -0.79 -7.72 12.97
CA VAL A 152 -0.36 -8.31 11.69
C VAL A 152 0.08 -7.23 10.70
N LEU A 153 -0.56 -6.06 10.68
CA LEU A 153 -0.07 -4.84 9.99
C LEU A 153 1.29 -4.37 10.50
N ALA A 154 1.55 -4.53 11.79
CA ALA A 154 2.83 -4.15 12.38
C ALA A 154 3.96 -5.03 11.84
N VAL A 155 3.71 -6.28 11.42
CA VAL A 155 4.75 -7.18 10.91
C VAL A 155 5.50 -6.62 9.68
N PRO A 156 4.84 -6.24 8.56
CA PRO A 156 5.54 -5.67 7.41
C PRO A 156 6.19 -4.32 7.72
N LEU A 157 5.59 -3.50 8.59
CA LEU A 157 6.20 -2.25 9.07
C LEU A 157 7.47 -2.52 9.88
N VAL A 158 7.42 -3.41 10.86
CA VAL A 158 8.58 -3.83 11.65
C VAL A 158 9.66 -4.41 10.74
N ARG A 159 9.31 -5.22 9.73
CA ARG A 159 10.27 -5.71 8.73
C ARG A 159 10.84 -4.61 7.84
N LEU A 160 10.18 -3.47 7.72
CA LEU A 160 10.71 -2.30 7.01
C LEU A 160 11.69 -1.54 7.91
N PHE A 161 11.38 -1.39 9.19
CA PHE A 161 12.22 -0.70 10.17
C PHE A 161 13.45 -1.49 10.62
N PHE A 162 13.36 -2.82 10.64
CA PHE A 162 14.38 -3.71 11.22
C PHE A 162 14.88 -4.80 10.25
N GLY A 163 14.33 -4.87 9.04
CA GLY A 163 14.82 -5.81 8.03
C GLY A 163 16.08 -5.29 7.34
N GLU A 164 16.96 -6.19 6.92
CA GLU A 164 18.09 -5.83 6.06
C GLU A 164 17.57 -5.16 4.78
N VAL A 165 18.08 -3.96 4.48
CA VAL A 165 17.85 -3.27 3.22
C VAL A 165 18.43 -4.16 2.13
N VAL A 166 17.56 -4.82 1.36
CA VAL A 166 18.00 -5.62 0.22
C VAL A 166 18.33 -4.67 -0.92
N SER A 167 19.50 -4.04 -0.85
CA SER A 167 20.08 -3.33 -1.98
C SER A 167 20.38 -4.36 -3.06
N ALA A 168 19.67 -4.29 -4.20
CA ALA A 168 20.14 -5.00 -5.38
C ALA A 168 21.52 -4.44 -5.74
N PRO A 169 22.56 -5.26 -5.92
CA PRO A 169 23.81 -4.74 -6.46
C PRO A 169 23.49 -4.15 -7.84
N ALA A 170 23.88 -2.89 -8.06
CA ALA A 170 23.78 -2.24 -9.35
C ALA A 170 24.41 -3.17 -10.39
N ARG A 171 23.59 -3.69 -11.31
CA ARG A 171 24.09 -4.57 -12.36
C ARG A 171 24.98 -3.69 -13.25
N PRO A 172 26.28 -3.97 -13.40
CA PRO A 172 27.13 -3.16 -14.26
C PRO A 172 26.61 -3.33 -15.68
N VAL A 173 25.93 -2.30 -16.19
CA VAL A 173 25.57 -2.24 -17.59
C VAL A 173 26.81 -1.74 -18.30
N SER A 174 27.26 -2.51 -19.29
CA SER A 174 28.38 -2.12 -20.14
C SER A 174 27.97 -0.86 -20.90
N THR A 175 28.44 0.30 -20.45
CA THR A 175 28.34 1.54 -21.21
C THR A 175 29.31 1.42 -22.40
N GLY A 176 28.74 1.24 -23.59
CA GLY A 176 29.49 1.41 -24.83
C GLY A 176 29.37 2.87 -25.26
N THR A 177 30.48 3.51 -25.64
CA THR A 177 30.43 4.87 -26.20
C THR A 177 29.51 4.87 -27.42
N LEU A 178 28.35 5.51 -27.30
CA LEU A 178 27.50 5.81 -28.45
C LEU A 178 28.30 6.80 -29.31
N GLY A 179 28.75 6.35 -30.49
CA GLY A 179 29.45 7.21 -31.44
C GLY A 179 28.63 8.46 -31.78
N VAL A 180 29.28 9.49 -32.33
CA VAL A 180 28.65 10.79 -32.62
C VAL A 180 27.40 10.61 -33.50
N PRO A 181 26.20 10.96 -33.01
CA PRO A 181 24.97 10.71 -33.74
C PRO A 181 24.89 11.64 -34.96
N ARG A 182 24.69 11.07 -36.15
CA ARG A 182 24.56 11.81 -37.43
C ARG A 182 23.22 12.54 -37.60
N ARG A 183 22.29 12.39 -36.65
CA ARG A 183 20.94 12.99 -36.65
C ARG A 183 20.56 13.39 -35.23
N GLY A 184 19.64 14.35 -35.09
CA GLY A 184 19.13 14.80 -33.79
C GLY A 184 18.56 13.62 -32.99
N LEU A 185 19.05 13.45 -31.77
CA LEU A 185 18.72 12.33 -30.90
C LEU A 185 17.82 12.86 -29.78
N VAL A 186 16.64 12.26 -29.59
CA VAL A 186 15.75 12.57 -28.46
C VAL A 186 16.09 11.59 -27.35
N VAL A 187 16.66 12.10 -26.27
CA VAL A 187 16.93 11.32 -25.05
C VAL A 187 15.72 11.43 -24.14
N ILE A 188 15.06 10.31 -23.89
CA ILE A 188 13.97 10.22 -22.92
C ILE A 188 14.58 9.65 -21.63
N GLY A 189 14.81 10.53 -20.65
CA GLY A 189 15.15 10.10 -19.30
C GLY A 189 13.92 9.51 -18.63
N VAL A 190 13.99 8.25 -18.22
CA VAL A 190 12.99 7.61 -17.37
C VAL A 190 13.46 7.79 -15.93
N GLU A 191 12.74 8.57 -15.12
CA GLU A 191 13.03 8.69 -13.69
C GLU A 191 13.01 7.29 -13.04
N GLY A 192 14.10 6.95 -12.34
CA GLY A 192 14.31 5.63 -11.73
C GLY A 192 15.36 4.75 -12.43
N LEU A 193 15.85 5.13 -13.61
CA LEU A 193 17.10 4.57 -14.14
C LEU A 193 18.28 5.32 -13.52
N ASP A 194 19.17 4.57 -12.86
CA ASP A 194 20.42 5.06 -12.26
C ASP A 194 21.13 6.02 -13.23
N LEU A 195 21.46 7.23 -12.78
CA LEU A 195 22.08 8.29 -13.61
C LEU A 195 23.38 7.83 -14.29
N ASN A 196 24.02 6.79 -13.77
CA ASN A 196 25.20 6.14 -14.33
C ASN A 196 24.93 5.33 -15.62
N LEU A 197 23.67 5.20 -16.04
CA LEU A 197 23.28 4.55 -17.30
C LEU A 197 23.11 5.50 -18.48
N LEU A 198 23.17 6.81 -18.25
CA LEU A 198 22.83 7.84 -19.26
C LEU A 198 24.04 8.62 -19.81
N LEU A 199 25.27 8.31 -19.40
CA LEU A 199 26.49 8.96 -19.90
C LEU A 199 27.58 7.94 -20.26
#